data_AF-A0AAU9T8Q2-F1
#
_entry.id   AF-A0AAU9T8Q2-F1
#
_cell.length_a   1.000
_cell.length_b   1.000
_cell.length_c   1.000
_cell.angle_alpha   90.00
_cell.angle_beta   90.00
_cell.angle_gamma   90.00
#
_symmetry.space_group_name_H-M   'P 1'
#
loop_
_entity.id
_entity.type
_entity.pdbx_description
1 polymer ?
#
loop_
_entity_poly.entity_id
_entity_poly.type
_entity_poly.pdbx_seq_one_letter_code
_entity_poly.pdbx_strand_id
1 'polypeptide(L)' 'MHENALYHVDKLQAVCSKIETVSQLHVIDGEDHSFKIGKKHLETTSLTQDQVEDVALQAIAAFVSKPLAC' A
#
# COMPACT_ATOMS: atom_id res chain seq x y z
N MET A 1 -9.02 18.46 6.21
CA MET A 1 -8.57 17.46 5.22
C MET A 1 -7.06 17.52 5.25
N HIS A 2 -6.42 16.61 5.97
CA HIS A 2 -4.95 16.52 6.03
C HIS A 2 -4.61 15.20 5.33
N GLU A 3 -4.79 15.19 4.02
CA GLU A 3 -4.32 14.11 3.18
C GLU A 3 -2.81 14.26 3.11
N ASN A 4 -2.11 13.22 3.54
CA ASN A 4 -0.69 13.24 3.81
C ASN A 4 0.12 13.50 2.54
N ALA A 5 0.42 14.77 2.28
CA ALA A 5 1.10 15.30 1.10
C ALA A 5 2.59 14.91 0.96
N LEU A 6 3.05 13.87 1.65
CA LEU A 6 4.47 13.49 1.66
C LEU A 6 4.83 12.32 0.74
N TYR A 7 3.85 11.61 0.20
CA TYR A 7 4.09 10.64 -0.87
C TYR A 7 2.95 10.67 -1.87
N HIS A 8 3.06 11.55 -2.88
CA HIS A 8 2.27 11.40 -4.09
C HIS A 8 2.56 10.00 -4.63
N VAL A 9 1.56 9.12 -4.58
CA VAL A 9 1.56 7.80 -5.22
C VAL A 9 2.06 7.93 -6.65
N ASP A 10 1.73 9.04 -7.33
CA ASP A 10 2.22 9.38 -8.67
C ASP A 10 3.76 9.40 -8.78
N LYS A 11 4.45 9.93 -7.76
CA LYS A 11 5.92 9.98 -7.73
C LYS A 11 6.52 8.61 -7.50
N LEU A 12 5.92 7.80 -6.62
CA LEU A 12 6.33 6.41 -6.40
C LEU A 12 6.10 5.57 -7.65
N GLN A 13 4.97 5.74 -8.31
CA GLN A 13 4.67 5.06 -9.57
C GLN A 13 5.69 5.43 -10.65
N ALA A 14 6.02 6.72 -10.79
CA ALA A 14 7.04 7.18 -11.73
C ALA A 14 8.44 6.62 -11.40
N VAL A 15 8.75 6.37 -10.13
CA VAL A 15 10.00 5.70 -9.71
C VAL A 15 9.93 4.20 -10.04
N CYS A 16 8.84 3.50 -9.71
CA CYS A 16 8.65 2.09 -10.04
C CYS A 16 8.78 1.84 -11.55
N SER A 17 8.30 2.74 -12.40
CA SER A 17 8.46 2.64 -13.86
C SER A 17 9.91 2.78 -14.35
N LYS A 18 10.82 3.30 -13.52
CA LYS A 18 12.24 3.48 -13.85
C LYS A 18 13.14 2.36 -13.29
N ILE A 19 12.59 1.47 -12.48
CA ILE A 19 13.32 0.34 -11.90
C ILE A 19 13.30 -0.80 -12.92
N GLU A 20 14.47 -1.31 -13.29
CA GLU A 20 14.63 -2.40 -14.28
C GLU A 20 14.23 -3.78 -13.73
N THR A 21 13.98 -3.86 -12.41
CA THR A 21 13.52 -5.07 -11.72
C THR A 21 12.01 -5.05 -11.51
N VAL A 22 11.42 -6.25 -11.41
CA VAL A 22 9.99 -6.43 -11.13
C VAL A 22 9.63 -5.68 -9.86
N SER A 23 8.84 -4.61 -10.02
CA SER A 23 8.43 -3.72 -8.93
C SER A 23 6.91 -3.58 -8.97
N GLN A 24 6.27 -3.57 -7.80
CA GLN A 24 4.83 -3.36 -7.67
C GLN A 24 4.56 -2.38 -6.54
N LEU A 25 3.61 -1.47 -6.77
CA LEU A 25 3.12 -0.54 -5.77
C LEU A 25 1.73 -1.00 -5.31
N HIS A 26 1.55 -1.18 -4.00
CA HIS A 26 0.25 -1.41 -3.38
C HIS A 26 -0.07 -0.20 -2.51
N VAL A 27 -1.24 0.39 -2.70
CA VAL A 27 -1.67 1.61 -1.99
C VAL A 27 -2.82 1.23 -1.07
N ILE A 28 -2.72 1.61 0.19
CA ILE A 28 -3.76 1.43 1.19
C ILE A 28 -4.32 2.80 1.55
N ASP A 29 -5.64 2.94 1.39
CA ASP A 29 -6.32 4.21 1.65
C ASP A 29 -6.45 4.45 3.17
N GLY A 30 -6.35 5.71 3.58
CA GLY A 30 -6.47 6.13 4.97
C GLY A 30 -5.29 5.80 5.89
N GLU A 31 -4.18 5.29 5.35
CA GLU A 31 -2.96 4.98 6.07
C GLU A 31 -2.16 6.24 6.45
N ASP A 32 -1.61 6.26 7.67
CA ASP A 32 -0.57 7.19 8.07
C ASP A 32 0.84 6.63 7.81
N HIS A 33 1.89 7.40 8.08
CA HIS A 33 3.27 6.94 7.89
C HIS A 33 3.70 5.74 8.74
N SER A 34 2.91 5.35 9.73
CA SER A 34 3.19 4.22 10.63
C SER A 34 2.40 2.98 10.26
N PHE A 35 1.81 2.93 9.07
CA PHE A 35 0.95 1.83 8.64
C PHE A 35 -0.31 1.69 9.51
N LYS A 36 -0.77 2.78 10.12
CA LYS A 36 -1.99 2.80 10.93
C LYS A 36 -3.09 3.55 10.21
N ILE A 37 -4.27 2.94 10.16
CA ILE A 37 -5.43 3.57 9.57
C ILE A 37 -6.12 4.42 10.63
N GLY A 38 -6.44 5.67 10.27
CA GLY A 38 -7.15 6.56 11.16
C GLY A 38 -8.51 5.96 11.59
N LYS A 39 -8.83 6.01 12.88
CA LYS A 39 -10.05 5.41 13.45
C LYS A 39 -11.33 5.75 12.68
N LYS A 40 -11.49 7.01 12.25
CA LYS A 40 -12.65 7.45 11.46
C LYS A 40 -12.75 6.75 10.11
N HIS A 41 -11.61 6.47 9.48
CA HIS A 41 -11.57 5.79 8.18
C HIS A 41 -11.94 4.32 8.36
N LEU A 42 -11.39 3.64 9.37
CA LEU A 42 -11.79 2.27 9.74
C LEU A 42 -13.30 2.15 10.03
N GLU A 43 -13.87 3.10 10.77
CA GLU A 43 -15.31 3.14 11.04
C GLU A 43 -16.14 3.36 9.76
N THR A 44 -15.66 4.19 8.83
CA THR A 44 -16.35 4.47 7.57
C THR A 44 -16.27 3.28 6.60
N THR A 45 -15.14 2.58 6.56
CA THR A 45 -14.94 1.41 5.69
C THR A 45 -15.41 0.11 6.33
N SER A 46 -15.80 0.14 7.61
CA SER A 46 -16.14 -1.05 8.42
C SER A 46 -15.02 -2.09 8.44
N LEU A 47 -13.77 -1.63 8.40
CA LEU A 47 -12.57 -2.46 8.48
C LEU A 47 -11.92 -2.32 9.85
N THR A 48 -11.19 -3.34 10.27
CA THR A 48 -10.25 -3.25 11.40
C THR A 48 -8.83 -3.03 10.90
N GLN A 49 -7.97 -2.52 11.77
CA GLN A 49 -6.54 -2.41 11.50
C GLN A 49 -5.94 -3.78 11.08
N ASP A 50 -6.29 -4.86 11.81
CA ASP A 50 -5.82 -6.22 11.48
C ASP A 50 -6.23 -6.68 10.08
N GLN A 51 -7.43 -6.33 9.62
CA GLN A 51 -7.88 -6.67 8.27
C GLN A 51 -7.07 -5.94 7.20
N VAL A 52 -6.72 -4.68 7.45
CA VAL A 52 -5.90 -3.89 6.53
C VAL A 52 -4.46 -4.42 6.50
N GLU A 53 -3.93 -4.82 7.65
CA GLU A 53 -2.62 -5.48 7.75
C GLU A 53 -2.62 -6.83 7.03
N ASP A 54 -3.69 -7.63 7.14
CA ASP A 54 -3.81 -8.91 6.43
C ASP A 54 -3.83 -8.70 4.91
N VAL A 55 -4.58 -7.70 4.41
CA VAL A 55 -4.59 -7.36 2.97
C VAL A 55 -3.19 -7.00 2.48
N ALA A 56 -2.41 -6.27 3.28
CA ALA A 56 -1.05 -5.91 2.93
C ALA A 56 -0.10 -7.11 2.93
N LEU A 57 -0.23 -7.98 3.93
CA LEU A 57 0.51 -9.25 3.98
C LEU A 57 0.18 -10.13 2.77
N GLN A 58 -1.09 -10.21 2.38
CA GLN A 58 -1.51 -10.92 1.18
C GLN A 58 -0.91 -10.32 -0.09
N ALA A 59 -0.86 -8.99 -0.23
CA ALA A 59 -0.25 -8.32 -1.37
C ALA A 59 1.26 -8.61 -1.45
N ILE A 60 1.97 -8.58 -0.31
CA ILE A 60 3.39 -8.93 -0.22
C ILE A 60 3.60 -10.42 -0.57
N ALA A 61 2.81 -11.31 0.01
CA ALA A 61 2.88 -12.75 -0.26
C ALA A 61 2.64 -13.06 -1.74
N ALA A 62 1.65 -12.40 -2.35
CA ALA A 62 1.37 -12.52 -3.78
C ALA A 62 2.53 -11.99 -4.63
N PHE A 63 3.17 -10.89 -4.23
CA PHE A 63 4.34 -10.36 -4.93
C PHE A 63 5.55 -11.30 -4.86
N VAL A 64 5.89 -11.81 -3.68
CA VAL A 64 7.02 -12.73 -3.47
C VAL A 64 6.78 -14.09 -4.14
N SER A 65 5.53 -14.53 -4.22
CA SER A 65 5.16 -15.79 -4.88
C SER A 65 5.16 -15.70 -6.41
N LYS A 66 5.35 -14.51 -6.99
CA LYS A 66 5.49 -14.39 -8.45
C LYS A 66 6.79 -15.08 -8.88
N PRO A 67 6.74 -16.01 -9.84
CA PRO A 67 7.96 -16.52 -10.43
C PRO A 67 8.71 -15.36 -11.06
N LEU A 68 10.02 -15.28 -10.82
CA LEU A 68 10.88 -14.37 -11.58
C LEU A 68 10.74 -14.77 -13.04
N ALA A 69 10.20 -13.87 -13.87
CA ALA A 69 10.07 -14.13 -15.29
C ALA A 69 11.48 -14.45 -15.85
N CYS A 70 11.66 -15.68 -16.34
CA CYS A 70 12.87 -16.11 -17.03
C CYS A 70 12.98 -15.46 -18.41
#